data_AF-A0A376U698-F1
#
_entry.id   AF-A0A376U698-F1
#
_cell.length_a   1.000
_cell.length_b   1.000
_cell.length_c   1.000
_cell.angle_alpha   90.00
_cell.angle_beta   90.00
_cell.angle_gamma   90.00
#
_symmetry.space_group_name_H-M   'P 1'
#
loop_
_entity.id
_entity.type
_entity.pdbx_description
1 polymer ?
#
loop_
_entity_poly.entity_id
_entity_poly.type
_entity_poly.pdbx_seq_one_letter_code
_entity_poly.pdbx_strand_id
1 'polypeptide(L)' 'MKDNNSQECRNCHNFEYMDTTAQKSVAAKMHDQAVKDGQTCIDCHKGIAHKLPDMREVEPGF' A
#
# COMPACT_ATOMS: atom_id res chain seq x y z
N MET A 1 9.30 0.50 6.42
CA MET A 1 7.91 1.01 6.38
C MET A 1 6.85 -0.10 6.45
N LYS A 2 7.18 -1.39 6.24
CA LYS A 2 6.19 -2.47 6.47
C LYS A 2 6.07 -2.79 7.95
N ASP A 3 7.22 -2.96 8.60
CA ASP A 3 7.34 -3.38 10.00
C ASP A 3 6.70 -2.39 11.00
N ASN A 4 6.58 -1.10 10.63
CA ASN A 4 5.90 -0.07 11.40
C ASN A 4 4.48 0.24 10.86
N ASN A 5 3.86 -0.71 10.16
CA ASN A 5 2.50 -0.59 9.60
C ASN A 5 2.30 0.64 8.70
N SER A 6 3.32 1.05 7.93
CA SER A 6 3.26 2.21 7.04
C SER A 6 2.84 3.51 7.75
N GLN A 7 3.27 3.72 8.99
CA GLN A 7 2.92 4.89 9.82
C GLN A 7 3.08 6.22 9.06
N GLU A 8 4.16 6.38 8.32
CA GLU A 8 4.46 7.61 7.57
C GLU A 8 3.41 7.89 6.49
N CYS A 9 2.87 6.84 5.84
CA CYS A 9 1.79 6.96 4.87
C CYS A 9 0.46 7.26 5.58
N ARG A 10 0.17 6.54 6.67
CA ARG A 10 -1.09 6.62 7.41
C ARG A 10 -1.34 7.96 8.09
N ASN A 11 -0.28 8.73 8.34
CA ASN A 11 -0.39 10.10 8.82
C ASN A 11 -1.27 10.99 7.90
N CYS A 12 -1.33 10.68 6.60
CA CYS A 12 -2.18 11.38 5.63
C CYS A 12 -3.17 10.46 4.87
N HIS A 13 -2.86 9.17 4.77
CA HIS A 13 -3.63 8.17 4.02
C HIS A 13 -3.97 6.96 4.89
N ASN A 14 -5.07 7.05 5.65
CA ASN A 14 -5.57 5.96 6.48
C ASN A 14 -6.82 5.33 5.84
N PHE A 15 -6.89 4.00 5.82
CA PHE A 15 -8.05 3.24 5.34
C PHE A 15 -9.36 3.68 6.00
N GLU A 16 -9.34 4.06 7.28
CA GLU A 16 -10.54 4.50 8.02
C GLU A 16 -11.16 5.79 7.44
N TYR A 17 -10.35 6.65 6.83
CA TYR A 17 -10.77 7.96 6.33
C TYR A 17 -10.78 8.01 4.79
N MET A 18 -10.45 6.91 4.12
CA MET A 18 -10.52 6.85 2.66
C MET A 18 -11.97 6.75 2.18
N ASP A 19 -12.35 7.67 1.31
CA ASP A 19 -13.57 7.54 0.54
C ASP A 19 -13.32 6.64 -0.68
N THR A 20 -13.80 5.38 -0.62
CA THR A 20 -13.67 4.41 -1.71
C THR A 20 -14.56 4.74 -2.92
N THR A 21 -15.61 5.55 -2.74
CA THR A 21 -16.50 5.95 -3.83
C THR A 21 -15.85 6.98 -4.76
N ALA A 22 -14.91 7.76 -4.24
CA ALA A 22 -14.08 8.69 -5.01
C ALA A 22 -12.92 8.00 -5.74
N GLN A 23 -12.70 6.70 -5.51
CA GLN A 23 -11.60 5.96 -6.13
C GLN A 23 -12.03 5.31 -7.45
N LYS A 24 -11.05 5.00 -8.31
CA LYS A 24 -11.30 4.09 -9.45
C LYS A 24 -11.76 2.73 -8.93
N SER A 25 -12.69 2.09 -9.64
CA SER A 25 -13.30 0.82 -9.23
C SER A 25 -12.29 -0.28 -8.87
N VAL A 26 -11.17 -0.36 -9.59
CA VAL A 26 -10.08 -1.32 -9.29
C VAL A 26 -9.38 -0.98 -7.98
N ALA A 27 -9.07 0.30 -7.74
CA ALA A 27 -8.41 0.73 -6.52
C ALA A 27 -9.31 0.51 -5.29
N ALA A 28 -10.59 0.84 -5.38
CA ALA A 28 -11.56 0.59 -4.32
C ALA A 28 -11.59 -0.90 -3.93
N LYS A 29 -11.70 -1.80 -4.93
CA LYS A 29 -11.67 -3.25 -4.69
C LYS A 29 -10.38 -3.74 -4.02
N MET A 30 -9.23 -3.20 -4.44
CA MET A 30 -7.94 -3.58 -3.88
C MET A 30 -7.75 -3.04 -2.46
N HIS A 31 -8.20 -1.82 -2.16
CA HIS A 31 -8.15 -1.30 -0.80
C HIS A 31 -9.09 -2.06 0.14
N ASP A 32 -10.31 -2.39 -0.31
CA ASP A 32 -11.22 -3.26 0.46
C ASP A 32 -10.59 -4.62 0.79
N GLN A 33 -9.86 -5.20 -0.17
CA GLN A 33 -9.15 -6.46 0.04
C GLN A 33 -7.97 -6.30 1.00
N ALA A 34 -7.18 -5.23 0.83
CA ALA A 34 -6.05 -4.94 1.70
C ALA A 34 -6.47 -4.79 3.18
N VAL A 35 -7.61 -4.15 3.44
CA VAL A 35 -8.19 -4.05 4.80
C VAL A 35 -8.54 -5.42 5.35
N LYS A 36 -9.20 -6.28 4.57
CA LYS A 36 -9.57 -7.65 4.98
C LYS A 36 -8.36 -8.53 5.25
N ASP A 37 -7.32 -8.38 4.44
CA ASP A 37 -6.09 -9.18 4.53
C ASP A 37 -5.08 -8.63 5.55
N GLY A 38 -5.40 -7.53 6.24
CA GLY A 38 -4.49 -6.89 7.19
C GLY A 38 -3.22 -6.33 6.55
N GLN A 39 -3.28 -5.99 5.27
CA GLN A 39 -2.14 -5.46 4.53
C GLN A 39 -1.84 -4.01 4.89
N THR A 40 -0.61 -3.61 4.60
CA THR A 40 -0.09 -2.27 4.78
C THR A 40 0.04 -1.57 3.42
N CYS A 41 0.18 -0.24 3.44
CA CYS A 41 0.32 0.54 2.20
C CYS A 41 1.50 0.03 1.35
N ILE A 42 2.61 -0.31 2.01
CA ILE A 42 3.85 -0.72 1.35
C ILE A 42 3.82 -2.15 0.81
N ASP A 43 2.78 -2.94 1.09
CA ASP A 43 2.65 -4.26 0.46
C ASP A 43 2.45 -4.13 -1.06
N CYS A 44 1.74 -3.09 -1.48
CA CYS A 44 1.47 -2.78 -2.90
C CYS A 44 2.20 -1.52 -3.39
N HIS A 45 2.23 -0.43 -2.59
CA HIS A 45 2.71 0.89 -3.01
C HIS A 45 4.21 1.10 -2.78
N LYS A 46 5.02 0.12 -3.19
CA LYS A 46 6.49 0.18 -3.13
C LYS A 46 7.02 1.19 -4.15
N GLY A 47 8.00 2.00 -3.77
CA GLY A 47 8.66 2.92 -4.70
C GLY A 47 8.02 4.31 -4.86
N ILE A 48 6.90 4.61 -4.17
CA ILE A 48 6.16 5.88 -4.37
C ILE A 48 6.88 7.08 -3.76
N ALA A 49 7.14 7.05 -2.44
CA ALA A 49 7.80 8.15 -1.73
C ALA A 49 9.33 8.06 -1.82
N HIS A 50 9.86 6.84 -1.86
CA HIS A 50 11.29 6.56 -1.94
C HIS A 50 11.52 5.58 -3.07
N LYS A 51 12.52 5.85 -3.92
CA LYS A 51 12.89 4.94 -5.00
C LYS A 51 13.36 3.62 -4.40
N LEU A 52 12.92 2.52 -5.02
CA LEU A 52 13.48 1.21 -4.70
C LEU A 52 14.96 1.18 -5.10
N PRO A 53 15.80 0.40 -4.39
CA PRO A 53 17.15 0.10 -4.86
C PRO A 53 17.07 -0.68 -6.17
N ASP A 54 18.23 -0.94 -6.80
CA ASP A 54 18.29 -1.82 -7.96
C ASP A 54 17.79 -3.22 -7.57
N MET A 55 16.65 -3.62 -8.14
CA MET A 55 15.98 -4.89 -7.82
C MET A 55 16.33 -6.01 -8.80
N ARG A 56 17.27 -5.81 -9.75
CA ARG A 56 17.59 -6.82 -10.80
C ARG A 56 18.05 -8.17 -10.24
N GLU A 57 18.67 -8.17 -9.06
CA GLU A 57 19.18 -9.39 -8.40
C GLU A 57 18.25 -9.91 -7.30
N VAL A 58 17.08 -9.29 -7.11
CA VAL A 58 16.13 -9.67 -6.06
C VAL A 58 15.02 -10.52 -6.69
N GLU A 59 14.87 -11.76 -6.22
CA GLU A 59 13.79 -12.63 -6.69
C GLU A 59 12.41 -12.04 -6.34
N PRO A 60 11.43 -12.08 -7.28
CA PRO A 60 10.08 -11.67 -6.98
C PRO A 60 9.44 -12.60 -5.95
N GLY A 61 8.88 -12.03 -4.88
CA GLY A 61 8.25 -12.80 -3.79
C GLY A 61 6.81 -13.22 -4.06
N PHE A 62 6.45 -13.59 -5.30
CA PHE A 62 5.11 -14.06 -5.70
C PHE A 62 5.15 -15.42 -6.39
#